data_AF-A0A1H4Z5C2-F1
#
_entry.id   AF-A0A1H4Z5C2-F1
#
_cell.length_a   1.000
_cell.length_b   1.000
_cell.length_c   1.000
_cell.angle_alpha   90.00
_cell.angle_beta   90.00
_cell.angle_gamma   90.00
#
_symmetry.space_group_name_H-M   'P 1'
#
loop_
_entity.id
_entity.type
_entity.pdbx_description
1 polymer ?
#
loop_
_entity_poly.entity_id
_entity_poly.type
_entity_poly.pdbx_seq_one_letter_code
_entity_poly.pdbx_strand_id
1 'polypeptide(L)'
;MQSKPVDELEPLFKLIEMVSPNGLLSRQPGQLNVQPTRAAAPKFNIKRNVPNMPSELLPTFKYHLDPLATGSIVSSSNECVVCGRERGYIYCGPVYAEEDYDSCICPWCIADGSAHDKLGVTFHDDASVPGGSFPDVSDVSPEVVSEVCQRTPGFGGWQQEQWFTCCDDAGVFLGQAGRKELKSKWPEAIPKLRESTGLKGDAWQELLKALDRDHGPTAYVFRCRHCQAFGAYQDTN
;
A
#
# COMPACT_ATOMS: atom_id res chain seq x y z
N MET A 1 -45.39 29.73 21.89
CA MET A 1 -45.19 30.65 20.76
C MET A 1 -43.70 30.98 20.73
N GLN A 2 -42.88 30.78 19.72
CA GLN A 2 -42.92 30.32 18.33
C GLN A 2 -41.45 29.89 18.05
N SER A 3 -41.15 28.62 17.72
CA SER A 3 -40.85 28.09 16.38
C SER A 3 -39.83 28.88 15.53
N LYS A 4 -38.58 28.36 15.45
CA LYS A 4 -37.66 28.06 14.30
C LYS A 4 -37.67 28.94 13.02
N PRO A 5 -36.57 29.05 12.21
CA PRO A 5 -35.70 27.98 11.63
C PRO A 5 -34.18 28.25 11.80
N VAL A 6 -33.15 27.39 11.61
CA VAL A 6 -32.81 26.16 10.83
C VAL A 6 -32.94 26.29 9.31
N ASP A 7 -31.86 26.75 8.66
CA ASP A 7 -31.53 26.52 7.24
C ASP A 7 -30.03 26.16 7.18
N GLU A 8 -29.65 24.90 6.90
CA GLU A 8 -29.47 24.24 5.57
C GLU A 8 -28.11 24.62 4.94
N LEU A 9 -27.02 23.87 5.17
CA LEU A 9 -26.59 22.62 4.50
C LEU A 9 -26.71 22.65 2.97
N GLU A 10 -25.73 23.27 2.31
CA GLU A 10 -25.45 23.16 0.88
C GLU A 10 -24.99 21.73 0.49
N PRO A 11 -25.59 21.07 -0.52
CA PRO A 11 -25.20 19.74 -0.94
C PRO A 11 -24.10 19.74 -2.02
N LEU A 12 -23.03 18.99 -1.72
CA LEU A 12 -22.17 18.29 -2.67
C LEU A 12 -23.03 17.45 -3.65
N PHE A 13 -22.49 17.18 -4.85
CA PHE A 13 -23.02 16.37 -5.96
C PHE A 13 -23.57 17.18 -7.16
N LYS A 14 -22.65 17.62 -8.03
CA LYS A 14 -22.98 17.78 -9.45
C LYS A 14 -22.67 16.50 -10.21
N LEU A 15 -23.74 16.01 -10.84
CA LEU A 15 -23.93 14.77 -11.58
C LEU A 15 -23.06 14.69 -12.84
N ILE A 16 -22.56 13.49 -13.09
CA ILE A 16 -22.02 13.00 -14.37
C ILE A 16 -23.20 12.65 -15.28
N GLU A 17 -23.28 13.24 -16.48
CA GLU A 17 -24.04 12.69 -17.60
C GLU A 17 -23.34 13.06 -18.92
N MET A 18 -22.85 12.07 -19.67
CA MET A 18 -22.87 12.00 -21.15
C MET A 18 -22.53 10.57 -21.60
N VAL A 19 -23.53 9.69 -21.73
CA VAL A 19 -23.42 8.45 -22.53
C VAL A 19 -24.35 8.58 -23.73
N SER A 20 -23.78 8.49 -24.92
CA SER A 20 -24.47 8.49 -26.22
C SER A 20 -24.85 7.05 -26.60
N PRO A 21 -26.13 6.73 -26.92
CA PRO A 21 -26.50 5.41 -27.42
C PRO A 21 -26.65 5.45 -28.95
N ASN A 22 -25.62 5.03 -29.68
CA ASN A 22 -25.72 4.78 -31.12
C ASN A 22 -25.85 3.27 -31.41
N GLY A 23 -27.01 2.91 -31.95
CA GLY A 23 -27.09 2.02 -33.11
C GLY A 23 -27.12 0.52 -32.87
N LEU A 24 -28.29 -0.01 -32.49
CA LEU A 24 -28.66 -1.40 -32.79
C LEU A 24 -29.06 -1.50 -34.28
N LEU A 25 -28.40 -2.36 -35.04
CA LEU A 25 -28.95 -2.94 -36.27
C LEU A 25 -28.73 -4.45 -36.30
N SER A 26 -29.84 -5.15 -36.16
CA SER A 26 -30.03 -6.59 -36.24
C SER A 26 -29.64 -7.13 -37.63
N ARG A 27 -28.91 -8.26 -37.68
CA ARG A 27 -28.81 -9.09 -38.88
C ARG A 27 -28.98 -10.57 -38.51
N GLN A 28 -29.83 -11.24 -39.28
CA GLN A 28 -30.19 -12.66 -39.19
C GLN A 28 -29.00 -13.58 -39.55
N PRO A 29 -28.91 -14.80 -39.00
CA PRO A 29 -27.89 -15.77 -39.41
C PRO A 29 -28.34 -16.53 -40.67
N GLY A 30 -27.67 -16.26 -41.80
CA GLY A 30 -27.70 -17.11 -42.98
C GLY A 30 -26.66 -18.23 -42.86
N GLN A 31 -27.09 -19.48 -43.04
CA GLN A 31 -26.22 -20.65 -43.10
C GLN A 31 -25.35 -20.59 -44.37
N LEU A 32 -24.03 -20.51 -44.19
CA LEU A 32 -23.04 -20.78 -45.24
C LEU A 32 -22.33 -22.09 -44.93
N ASN A 33 -22.62 -23.07 -45.77
CA ASN A 33 -22.00 -24.37 -45.84
C ASN A 33 -20.60 -24.22 -46.45
N VAL A 34 -19.55 -24.46 -45.67
CA VAL A 34 -18.15 -24.43 -46.16
C VAL A 34 -17.48 -25.75 -45.79
N GLN A 35 -17.15 -26.54 -46.82
CA GLN A 35 -16.38 -27.78 -46.71
C GLN A 35 -14.93 -27.47 -46.29
N PRO A 36 -14.26 -28.35 -45.52
CA PRO A 36 -12.90 -28.11 -45.08
C PRO A 36 -11.90 -28.44 -46.20
N THR A 37 -11.40 -27.43 -46.91
CA THR A 37 -10.18 -27.56 -47.72
C THR A 37 -8.97 -27.48 -46.81
N ARG A 38 -8.21 -28.56 -46.74
CA ARG A 38 -6.96 -28.69 -45.96
C ARG A 38 -5.85 -27.86 -46.60
N ALA A 39 -5.80 -26.57 -46.28
CA ALA A 39 -4.67 -25.70 -46.62
C ALA A 39 -3.58 -25.83 -45.55
N ALA A 40 -2.33 -26.05 -45.98
CA ALA A 40 -1.17 -26.06 -45.10
C ALA A 40 -0.99 -24.68 -44.45
N ALA A 41 -0.85 -24.66 -43.12
CA ALA A 41 -0.66 -23.42 -42.36
C ALA A 41 0.63 -22.70 -42.79
N PRO A 42 0.61 -21.38 -43.01
CA PRO A 42 1.83 -20.61 -43.23
C PRO A 42 2.67 -20.64 -41.95
N LYS A 43 3.96 -20.95 -42.09
CA LYS A 43 4.92 -20.85 -40.98
C LYS A 43 5.20 -19.37 -40.70
N PHE A 44 4.35 -18.74 -39.90
CA PHE A 44 4.64 -17.43 -39.32
C PHE A 44 5.71 -17.58 -38.26
N ASN A 45 6.91 -17.07 -38.57
CA ASN A 45 7.99 -16.98 -37.61
C ASN A 45 7.72 -15.78 -36.70
N ILE A 46 6.85 -15.96 -35.71
CA ILE A 46 6.59 -14.94 -34.69
C ILE A 46 7.83 -14.88 -33.79
N LYS A 47 8.72 -13.92 -34.06
CA LYS A 47 9.67 -13.47 -33.03
C LYS A 47 8.83 -12.92 -31.90
N ARG A 48 8.57 -13.74 -30.88
CA ARG A 48 7.95 -13.29 -29.63
C ARG A 48 8.92 -12.27 -29.03
N ASN A 49 8.60 -10.99 -29.14
CA ASN A 49 9.15 -9.98 -28.25
C ASN A 49 8.55 -10.30 -26.88
N VAL A 50 9.24 -11.13 -26.11
CA VAL A 50 8.88 -11.38 -24.72
C VAL A 50 9.28 -10.10 -23.97
N PRO A 51 8.32 -9.36 -23.37
CA PRO A 51 8.67 -8.28 -22.46
C PRO A 51 9.60 -8.83 -21.39
N ASN A 52 10.72 -8.16 -21.15
CA ASN A 52 11.73 -8.60 -20.19
C ASN A 52 11.09 -8.73 -18.80
N MET A 53 10.75 -9.97 -18.40
CA MET A 53 10.31 -10.28 -17.04
C MET A 53 11.52 -10.03 -16.12
N PRO A 54 11.36 -9.31 -14.99
CA PRO A 54 12.47 -9.10 -14.07
C PRO A 54 13.04 -10.44 -13.63
N SER A 55 14.34 -10.63 -13.87
CA SER A 55 15.03 -11.93 -13.75
C SER A 55 15.35 -12.33 -12.31
N GLU A 56 15.07 -11.47 -11.34
CA GLU A 56 15.45 -11.63 -9.93
C GLU A 56 14.18 -11.53 -9.06
N LEU A 57 13.97 -12.50 -8.17
CA LEU A 57 12.86 -12.46 -7.22
C LEU A 57 13.07 -11.30 -6.24
N LEU A 58 11.98 -10.60 -5.91
CA LEU A 58 12.01 -9.55 -4.90
C LEU A 58 12.41 -10.13 -3.52
N PRO A 59 13.20 -9.39 -2.74
CA PRO A 59 13.52 -9.81 -1.38
C PRO A 59 12.26 -9.83 -0.50
N THR A 60 12.26 -10.71 0.48
CA THR A 60 11.23 -10.75 1.53
C THR A 60 11.65 -9.88 2.70
N PHE A 61 10.77 -9.01 3.18
CA PHE A 61 11.03 -8.17 4.35
C PHE A 61 10.26 -8.68 5.55
N LYS A 62 10.94 -8.81 6.69
CA LYS A 62 10.39 -9.39 7.92
C LYS A 62 9.15 -8.63 8.43
N TYR A 63 9.18 -7.30 8.33
CA TYR A 63 8.14 -6.43 8.90
C TYR A 63 7.28 -5.70 7.85
N HIS A 64 7.49 -5.93 6.55
CA HIS A 64 6.66 -5.38 5.49
C HIS A 64 6.53 -6.40 4.35
N LEU A 65 5.56 -7.32 4.48
CA LEU A 65 5.55 -8.55 3.66
C LEU A 65 5.26 -8.33 2.17
N ASP A 66 4.44 -7.34 1.83
CA ASP A 66 4.02 -7.09 0.45
C ASP A 66 4.17 -5.62 0.05
N PRO A 67 5.43 -5.16 -0.11
CA PRO A 67 5.72 -3.76 -0.44
C PRO A 67 5.28 -3.38 -1.87
N LEU A 68 4.95 -4.35 -2.73
CA LEU A 68 4.32 -4.09 -4.02
C LEU A 68 2.84 -3.71 -3.84
N ALA A 69 2.10 -4.46 -3.03
CA ALA A 69 0.68 -4.21 -2.80
C ALA A 69 0.41 -2.91 -2.04
N THR A 70 1.35 -2.46 -1.20
CA THR A 70 1.29 -1.18 -0.48
C THR A 70 1.80 0.00 -1.31
N GLY A 71 2.42 -0.27 -2.47
CA GLY A 71 2.97 0.76 -3.35
C GLY A 71 4.31 1.33 -2.92
N SER A 72 4.95 0.81 -1.87
CA SER A 72 6.29 1.24 -1.44
C SER A 72 7.39 0.82 -2.42
N ILE A 73 7.15 -0.24 -3.19
CA ILE A 73 7.99 -0.69 -4.29
C ILE A 73 7.14 -0.73 -5.56
N VAL A 74 7.69 -0.22 -6.65
CA VAL A 74 7.03 -0.19 -7.97
C VAL A 74 7.94 -0.77 -9.04
N SER A 75 7.35 -1.24 -10.13
CA SER A 75 8.12 -1.62 -11.32
C SER A 75 8.80 -0.40 -11.91
N SER A 76 10.08 -0.51 -12.24
CA SER A 76 10.87 0.59 -12.77
C SER A 76 12.09 0.07 -13.54
N SER A 77 12.51 0.85 -14.54
CA SER A 77 13.78 0.67 -15.25
C SER A 77 14.90 1.59 -14.69
N ASN A 78 14.68 2.21 -13.53
CA ASN A 78 15.68 3.06 -12.91
C ASN A 78 16.88 2.22 -12.42
N GLU A 79 18.07 2.78 -12.61
CA GLU A 79 19.29 2.23 -12.03
C GLU A 79 19.38 2.58 -10.54
N CYS A 80 19.76 1.62 -9.72
CA CYS A 80 19.95 1.87 -8.30
C CYS A 80 21.24 2.65 -8.02
N VAL A 81 21.15 3.79 -7.34
CA VAL A 81 22.32 4.61 -6.96
C VAL A 81 23.33 3.86 -6.07
N VAL A 82 22.87 2.85 -5.32
CA VAL A 82 23.69 2.09 -4.37
C VAL A 82 24.54 1.00 -5.05
N CYS A 83 23.98 0.32 -6.05
CA CYS A 83 24.60 -0.86 -6.67
C CYS A 83 24.83 -0.75 -8.18
N GLY A 84 24.36 0.32 -8.82
CA GLY A 84 24.51 0.57 -10.26
C GLY A 84 23.77 -0.43 -11.15
N ARG A 85 22.72 -1.08 -10.64
CA ARG A 85 21.97 -2.12 -11.37
C ARG A 85 20.53 -1.71 -11.60
N GLU A 86 20.05 -1.90 -12.83
CA GLU A 86 18.63 -1.96 -13.17
C GLU A 86 18.11 -3.38 -12.88
N ARG A 87 17.16 -3.52 -11.95
CA ARG A 87 16.62 -4.82 -11.53
C ARG A 87 15.12 -4.97 -11.73
N GLY A 88 14.47 -3.99 -12.39
CA GLY A 88 13.04 -4.01 -12.72
C GLY A 88 12.11 -3.48 -11.63
N TYR A 89 12.63 -3.18 -10.43
CA TYR A 89 11.89 -2.61 -9.31
C TYR A 89 12.69 -1.54 -8.58
N ILE A 90 11.98 -0.52 -8.09
CA ILE A 90 12.55 0.56 -7.30
C ILE A 90 11.67 0.86 -6.09
N TYR A 91 12.30 1.33 -5.01
CA TYR A 91 11.60 1.83 -3.84
C TYR A 91 11.16 3.28 -4.07
N CYS A 92 9.92 3.61 -3.69
CA CYS A 92 9.32 4.92 -3.85
C CYS A 92 8.56 5.38 -2.59
N GLY A 93 8.89 4.80 -1.44
CA GLY A 93 8.41 5.25 -0.13
C GLY A 93 9.32 6.34 0.47
N PRO A 94 9.08 6.73 1.73
CA PRO A 94 9.86 7.75 2.42
C PRO A 94 11.34 7.37 2.57
N VAL A 95 12.22 8.36 2.42
CA VAL A 95 13.65 8.23 2.70
C VAL A 95 14.06 9.39 3.60
N TYR A 96 14.70 9.09 4.73
CA TYR A 96 15.24 10.07 5.65
C TYR A 96 16.74 10.14 5.43
N ALA A 97 17.20 11.25 4.84
CA ALA A 97 18.59 11.57 4.59
C ALA A 97 18.76 13.09 4.34
N GLU A 98 20.01 13.55 4.32
CA GLU A 98 20.32 14.95 3.94
C GLU A 98 20.13 15.19 2.44
N GLU A 99 20.41 14.18 1.62
CA GLU A 99 20.24 14.19 0.17
C GLU A 99 18.88 13.58 -0.24
N ASP A 100 18.40 13.97 -1.42
CA ASP A 100 17.19 13.44 -2.02
C ASP A 100 17.48 12.12 -2.76
N TYR A 101 16.88 11.03 -2.30
CA TYR A 101 17.01 9.69 -2.87
C TYR A 101 15.68 9.13 -3.39
N ASP A 102 14.77 10.00 -3.83
CA ASP A 102 13.48 9.60 -4.36
C ASP A 102 13.63 8.66 -5.57
N SER A 103 12.98 7.49 -5.48
CA SER A 103 12.86 6.55 -6.60
C SER A 103 14.20 6.14 -7.26
N CYS A 104 15.28 6.04 -6.48
CA CYS A 104 16.62 5.64 -6.96
C CYS A 104 17.30 4.54 -6.12
N ILE A 105 16.63 3.99 -5.09
CA ILE A 105 17.14 2.87 -4.28
C ILE A 105 16.37 1.58 -4.63
N CYS A 106 17.07 0.47 -4.89
CA CYS A 106 16.42 -0.80 -5.20
C CYS A 106 16.09 -1.60 -3.93
N PRO A 107 15.02 -2.43 -3.96
CA PRO A 107 14.61 -3.28 -2.83
C PRO A 107 15.71 -4.16 -2.25
N TRP A 108 16.63 -4.65 -3.09
CA TRP A 108 17.71 -5.54 -2.65
C TRP A 108 18.72 -4.84 -1.76
N CYS A 109 19.07 -3.59 -2.08
CA CYS A 109 19.98 -2.79 -1.24
C CYS A 109 19.33 -2.34 0.08
N ILE A 110 18.00 -2.26 0.13
CA ILE A 110 17.27 -2.08 1.38
C ILE A 110 17.39 -3.37 2.21
N ALA A 111 17.06 -4.51 1.61
CA ALA A 111 17.01 -5.80 2.31
C ALA A 111 18.36 -6.24 2.88
N ASP A 112 19.45 -6.04 2.14
CA ASP A 112 20.80 -6.45 2.57
C ASP A 112 21.51 -5.40 3.43
N GLY A 113 20.94 -4.20 3.61
CA GLY A 113 21.51 -3.10 4.40
C GLY A 113 22.49 -2.20 3.64
N SER A 114 22.86 -2.53 2.39
CA SER A 114 23.84 -1.75 1.62
C SER A 114 23.43 -0.31 1.39
N ALA A 115 22.12 -0.03 1.31
CA ALA A 115 21.62 1.34 1.15
C ALA A 115 21.98 2.19 2.38
N HIS A 116 21.70 1.68 3.58
CA HIS A 116 22.07 2.34 4.83
C HIS A 116 23.59 2.47 4.97
N ASP A 117 24.33 1.38 4.74
CA ASP A 117 25.79 1.37 4.92
C ASP A 117 26.53 2.38 4.03
N LYS A 118 26.03 2.61 2.81
CA LYS A 118 26.68 3.48 1.82
C LYS A 118 26.18 4.92 1.83
N LEU A 119 24.90 5.13 2.10
CA LEU A 119 24.27 6.45 1.98
C LEU A 119 23.86 7.05 3.34
N GLY A 120 23.90 6.27 4.43
CA GLY A 120 23.40 6.70 5.73
C GLY A 120 21.87 6.87 5.81
N VAL A 121 21.14 6.43 4.78
CA VAL A 121 19.67 6.57 4.71
C VAL A 121 18.95 5.68 5.72
N THR A 122 17.80 6.12 6.20
CA THR A 122 16.79 5.25 6.82
C THR A 122 15.46 5.38 6.07
N PHE A 123 14.60 4.39 6.22
CA PHE A 123 13.28 4.28 5.60
C PHE A 123 12.14 4.49 6.61
N HIS A 124 12.50 4.57 7.89
CA HIS A 124 11.69 5.06 9.01
C HIS A 124 12.57 5.88 9.93
N ASP A 125 11.97 6.86 10.58
CA ASP A 125 12.56 7.55 11.72
C ASP A 125 12.68 6.59 12.92
N ASP A 126 13.79 6.63 13.66
CA ASP A 126 13.95 5.81 14.86
C ASP A 126 12.96 6.19 15.96
N ALA A 127 12.55 7.46 16.03
CA ALA A 127 11.50 7.94 16.92
C ALA A 127 10.10 7.36 16.59
N SER A 128 9.93 6.75 15.42
CA SER A 128 8.69 6.03 15.05
C SER A 128 8.60 4.62 15.64
N VAL A 129 9.69 4.11 16.27
CA VAL A 129 9.80 2.73 16.77
C VAL A 129 10.25 2.72 18.24
N PRO A 130 9.35 2.45 19.21
CA PRO A 130 7.93 2.13 19.04
C PRO A 130 7.04 3.37 18.84
N GLY A 131 6.01 3.23 18.01
CA GLY A 131 5.03 4.28 17.74
C GLY A 131 4.07 4.53 18.91
N GLY A 132 3.89 5.80 19.30
CA GLY A 132 3.29 6.22 20.58
C GLY A 132 1.77 6.05 20.77
N SER A 133 1.01 5.47 19.83
CA SER A 133 -0.46 5.36 19.94
C SER A 133 -0.97 3.98 20.38
N PHE A 134 -0.10 3.02 20.71
CA PHE A 134 -0.52 1.68 21.08
C PHE A 134 -0.62 1.50 22.61
N PRO A 135 -1.72 0.93 23.13
CA PRO A 135 -1.93 0.79 24.58
C PRO A 135 -0.97 -0.22 25.26
N ASP A 136 -0.20 -0.99 24.49
CA ASP A 136 0.73 -2.02 24.96
C ASP A 136 2.04 -1.96 24.17
N VAL A 137 2.69 -0.80 24.16
CA VAL A 137 4.04 -0.65 23.58
C VAL A 137 5.02 -1.46 24.41
N SER A 138 5.66 -2.46 23.80
CA SER A 138 6.84 -3.12 24.37
C SER A 138 8.10 -2.41 23.88
N ASP A 139 9.06 -2.22 24.78
CA ASP A 139 10.43 -1.89 24.40
C ASP A 139 10.94 -2.96 23.44
N VAL A 140 11.60 -2.53 22.37
CA VAL A 140 12.19 -3.41 21.37
C VAL A 140 13.71 -3.26 21.39
N SER A 141 14.42 -4.32 21.05
CA SER A 141 15.89 -4.27 21.04
C SER A 141 16.40 -3.29 19.96
N PRO A 142 17.58 -2.70 20.14
CA PRO A 142 18.20 -1.83 19.13
C PRO A 142 18.34 -2.49 17.75
N GLU A 143 18.54 -3.81 17.72
CA GLU A 143 18.64 -4.59 16.48
C GLU A 143 17.30 -4.66 15.74
N VAL A 144 16.19 -4.75 16.47
CA VAL A 144 14.84 -4.71 15.88
C VAL A 144 14.56 -3.32 15.31
N VAL A 145 14.90 -2.25 16.06
CA VAL A 145 14.78 -0.87 15.58
C VAL A 145 15.61 -0.66 14.31
N SER A 146 16.89 -1.06 14.32
CA SER A 146 17.76 -0.99 13.15
C SER A 146 17.19 -1.76 11.94
N GLU A 147 16.65 -2.96 12.14
CA GLU A 147 16.03 -3.71 11.02
C GLU A 147 14.80 -3.03 10.44
N VAL A 148 13.95 -2.44 11.28
CA VAL A 148 12.78 -1.66 10.82
C VAL A 148 13.24 -0.40 10.09
N CYS A 149 14.09 0.41 10.71
CA CYS A 149 14.49 1.70 10.16
C CYS A 149 15.40 1.60 8.93
N GLN A 150 16.29 0.60 8.87
CA GLN A 150 17.36 0.57 7.86
C GLN A 150 17.13 -0.47 6.77
N ARG A 151 16.33 -1.52 7.06
CA ARG A 151 16.20 -2.70 6.18
C ARG A 151 14.77 -3.07 5.84
N THR A 152 13.79 -2.25 6.22
CA THR A 152 12.38 -2.46 5.91
C THR A 152 11.84 -1.28 5.09
N PRO A 153 11.17 -1.53 3.94
CA PRO A 153 10.55 -0.47 3.17
C PRO A 153 9.58 0.36 4.01
N GLY A 154 9.70 1.68 3.88
CA GLY A 154 8.78 2.67 4.39
C GLY A 154 7.38 2.55 3.83
N PHE A 155 6.42 3.20 4.49
CA PHE A 155 5.11 3.50 3.93
C PHE A 155 4.82 4.97 4.25
N GLY A 156 4.23 5.70 3.31
CA GLY A 156 3.95 7.13 3.55
C GLY A 156 2.70 7.31 4.41
N GLY A 157 2.82 8.17 5.43
CA GLY A 157 1.71 8.82 6.15
C GLY A 157 1.59 10.31 5.83
N TRP A 158 0.49 10.93 6.28
CA TRP A 158 0.34 12.40 6.34
C TRP A 158 1.00 12.99 7.59
N GLN A 159 0.92 12.27 8.71
CA GLN A 159 1.66 12.49 9.94
C GLN A 159 2.82 11.49 10.03
N GLN A 160 3.68 11.70 11.05
CA GLN A 160 4.76 10.79 11.38
C GLN A 160 4.25 9.36 11.49
N GLU A 161 4.91 8.44 10.80
CA GLU A 161 4.64 7.02 10.85
C GLU A 161 4.78 6.50 12.29
N GLN A 162 3.98 5.50 12.63
CA GLN A 162 4.03 4.86 13.94
C GLN A 162 4.15 3.35 13.77
N TRP A 163 5.30 2.80 14.13
CA TRP A 163 5.52 1.37 14.00
C TRP A 163 5.00 0.64 15.24
N PHE A 164 4.06 -0.29 15.03
CA PHE A 164 3.52 -1.13 16.09
C PHE A 164 4.61 -2.05 16.68
N THR A 165 4.67 -2.18 18.00
CA THR A 165 5.52 -3.18 18.69
C THR A 165 4.68 -4.01 19.64
N CYS A 166 5.06 -5.29 19.80
CA CYS A 166 4.38 -6.23 20.69
C CYS A 166 5.24 -7.48 20.88
N CYS A 167 5.29 -8.03 22.10
CA CYS A 167 6.09 -9.20 22.45
C CYS A 167 7.60 -8.99 22.19
N ASP A 168 8.13 -7.83 22.59
CA ASP A 168 9.54 -7.44 22.46
C ASP A 168 10.07 -7.49 21.01
N ASP A 169 9.15 -7.36 20.03
CA ASP A 169 9.45 -7.40 18.61
C ASP A 169 8.57 -6.37 17.87
N ALA A 170 8.97 -6.03 16.64
CA ALA A 170 8.20 -5.15 15.79
C ALA A 170 7.05 -5.90 15.11
N GLY A 171 5.94 -5.19 14.96
CA GLY A 171 4.78 -5.61 14.21
C GLY A 171 5.08 -5.72 12.73
N VAL A 172 4.39 -6.63 12.07
CA VAL A 172 4.41 -6.77 10.61
C VAL A 172 3.37 -5.82 10.03
N PHE A 173 3.80 -4.84 9.24
CA PHE A 173 2.92 -3.99 8.47
C PHE A 173 2.22 -4.79 7.37
N LEU A 174 0.89 -4.74 7.40
CA LEU A 174 0.01 -5.44 6.45
C LEU A 174 -0.48 -4.53 5.32
N GLY A 175 -0.44 -3.21 5.52
CA GLY A 175 -0.79 -2.22 4.51
C GLY A 175 -1.73 -1.12 4.99
N GLN A 176 -1.93 -0.16 4.10
CA GLN A 176 -2.94 0.89 4.19
C GLN A 176 -4.33 0.34 3.90
N ALA A 177 -5.35 0.83 4.60
CA ALA A 177 -6.70 0.31 4.54
C ALA A 177 -7.75 1.43 4.63
N GLY A 178 -8.72 1.39 3.72
CA GLY A 178 -10.00 2.05 3.90
C GLY A 178 -10.99 1.13 4.63
N ARG A 179 -12.24 1.59 4.73
CA ARG A 179 -13.31 0.80 5.36
C ARG A 179 -13.52 -0.57 4.70
N LYS A 180 -13.38 -0.65 3.38
CA LYS A 180 -13.65 -1.88 2.62
C LYS A 180 -12.59 -2.93 2.92
N GLU A 181 -11.32 -2.54 2.91
CA GLU A 181 -10.17 -3.39 3.19
C GLU A 181 -10.20 -3.87 4.64
N LEU A 182 -10.47 -2.98 5.60
CA LEU A 182 -10.63 -3.35 7.00
C LEU A 182 -11.73 -4.41 7.18
N LYS A 183 -12.91 -4.22 6.60
CA LYS A 183 -14.01 -5.18 6.77
C LYS A 183 -13.76 -6.51 6.07
N SER A 184 -13.01 -6.53 4.98
CA SER A 184 -12.81 -7.73 4.17
C SER A 184 -11.55 -8.52 4.53
N LYS A 185 -10.46 -7.84 4.86
CA LYS A 185 -9.14 -8.45 5.11
C LYS A 185 -8.80 -8.50 6.60
N TRP A 186 -9.16 -7.46 7.36
CA TRP A 186 -8.70 -7.28 8.75
C TRP A 186 -9.80 -6.80 9.70
N PRO A 187 -10.93 -7.52 9.81
CA PRO A 187 -12.04 -7.09 10.67
C PRO A 187 -11.61 -6.99 12.16
N GLU A 188 -10.64 -7.78 12.58
CA GLU A 188 -10.06 -7.76 13.93
C GLU A 188 -9.23 -6.50 14.23
N ALA A 189 -8.77 -5.78 13.20
CA ALA A 189 -8.05 -4.52 13.37
C ALA A 189 -8.98 -3.34 13.69
N ILE A 190 -10.27 -3.44 13.35
CA ILE A 190 -11.28 -2.39 13.58
C ILE A 190 -11.39 -1.96 15.05
N PRO A 191 -11.53 -2.86 16.05
CA PRO A 191 -11.55 -2.46 17.45
C PRO A 191 -10.23 -1.81 17.89
N LYS A 192 -9.09 -2.25 17.35
CA LYS A 192 -7.76 -1.68 17.67
C LYS A 192 -7.60 -0.27 17.13
N LEU A 193 -8.07 -0.05 15.90
CA LEU A 193 -8.17 1.28 15.30
C LEU A 193 -9.06 2.20 16.13
N ARG A 194 -10.22 1.70 16.60
CA ARG A 194 -11.10 2.49 17.47
C ARG A 194 -10.41 2.87 18.77
N GLU A 195 -9.75 1.90 19.41
CA GLU A 195 -8.97 2.13 20.63
C GLU A 195 -7.91 3.21 20.44
N SER A 196 -7.14 3.16 19.34
CA SER A 196 -6.09 4.16 19.06
C SER A 196 -6.64 5.58 18.87
N THR A 197 -7.87 5.72 18.39
CA THR A 197 -8.51 7.06 18.23
C THR A 197 -9.14 7.60 19.52
N GLY A 198 -9.47 6.73 20.48
CA GLY A 198 -10.29 7.09 21.65
C GLY A 198 -11.75 7.47 21.34
N LEU A 199 -12.18 7.43 20.08
CA LEU A 199 -13.52 7.83 19.65
C LEU A 199 -14.59 6.80 20.06
N LYS A 200 -15.80 7.30 20.33
CA LYS A 200 -16.97 6.51 20.73
C LYS A 200 -18.23 6.97 20.00
N GLY A 201 -19.25 6.11 20.00
CA GLY A 201 -20.58 6.43 19.45
C GLY A 201 -20.52 6.87 17.98
N ASP A 202 -21.27 7.92 17.65
CA ASP A 202 -21.44 8.40 16.29
C ASP A 202 -20.13 8.90 15.67
N ALA A 203 -19.25 9.55 16.45
CA ALA A 203 -17.97 10.03 15.96
C ALA A 203 -17.09 8.90 15.41
N TRP A 204 -17.07 7.75 16.08
CA TRP A 204 -16.40 6.55 15.57
C TRP A 204 -17.05 6.03 14.28
N GLN A 205 -18.38 6.02 14.21
CA GLN A 205 -19.09 5.55 13.02
C GLN A 205 -18.83 6.45 11.81
N GLU A 206 -18.76 7.76 12.00
CA GLU A 206 -18.43 8.71 10.93
C GLU A 206 -16.99 8.54 10.46
N LEU A 207 -16.01 8.42 11.36
CA LEU A 207 -14.63 8.11 10.97
C LEU A 207 -14.55 6.78 10.20
N LEU A 208 -15.13 5.71 10.74
CA LEU A 208 -15.11 4.39 10.09
C LEU A 208 -15.76 4.43 8.70
N LYS A 209 -16.79 5.26 8.49
CA LYS A 209 -17.40 5.48 7.17
C LYS A 209 -16.50 6.27 6.21
N ALA A 210 -15.76 7.24 6.74
CA ALA A 210 -14.87 8.13 5.98
C ALA A 210 -13.54 7.47 5.59
N LEU A 211 -13.13 6.38 6.26
CA LEU A 211 -11.88 5.69 5.94
C LEU A 211 -11.81 5.28 4.46
N ASP A 212 -10.83 5.83 3.76
CA ASP A 212 -10.52 5.56 2.36
C ASP A 212 -9.01 5.49 2.22
N ARG A 213 -8.52 4.40 1.60
CA ARG A 213 -7.08 4.13 1.50
C ARG A 213 -6.32 5.24 0.77
N ASP A 214 -6.96 5.85 -0.23
CA ASP A 214 -6.29 6.67 -1.24
C ASP A 214 -6.71 8.15 -1.16
N HIS A 215 -7.89 8.48 -0.59
CA HIS A 215 -8.49 9.83 -0.66
C HIS A 215 -9.03 10.39 0.66
N GLY A 216 -8.75 9.77 1.80
CA GLY A 216 -9.32 10.19 3.07
C GLY A 216 -8.48 9.76 4.27
N PRO A 217 -9.09 9.71 5.46
CA PRO A 217 -8.49 9.06 6.60
C PRO A 217 -8.07 7.63 6.23
N THR A 218 -6.81 7.31 6.44
CA THR A 218 -6.24 6.01 6.07
C THR A 218 -5.86 5.26 7.33
N ALA A 219 -6.29 4.00 7.43
CA ALA A 219 -5.85 3.12 8.51
C ALA A 219 -4.57 2.39 8.11
N TYR A 220 -3.64 2.25 9.04
CA TYR A 220 -2.41 1.47 8.89
C TYR A 220 -2.52 0.25 9.79
N VAL A 221 -2.44 -0.94 9.19
CA VAL A 221 -2.71 -2.19 9.89
C VAL A 221 -1.43 -2.98 10.09
N PHE A 222 -1.25 -3.49 11.30
CA PHE A 222 -0.11 -4.29 11.73
C PHE A 222 -0.57 -5.58 12.39
N ARG A 223 0.33 -6.55 12.43
CA ARG A 223 0.14 -7.81 13.16
C ARG A 223 1.40 -8.21 13.90
N CYS A 224 1.29 -8.53 15.17
CA CYS A 224 2.39 -9.11 15.93
C CYS A 224 2.74 -10.47 15.32
N ARG A 225 4.02 -10.71 15.06
CA ARG A 225 4.50 -11.99 14.51
C ARG A 225 4.49 -13.15 15.50
N HIS A 226 4.39 -12.86 16.80
CA HIS A 226 4.38 -13.86 17.87
C HIS A 226 2.97 -14.22 18.29
N CYS A 227 2.23 -13.26 18.86
CA CYS A 227 0.89 -13.51 19.40
C CYS A 227 -0.24 -13.31 18.38
N GLN A 228 0.09 -12.87 17.15
CA GLN A 228 -0.87 -12.60 16.08
C GLN A 228 -1.89 -11.48 16.37
N ALA A 229 -1.72 -10.73 17.47
CA ALA A 229 -2.55 -9.59 17.80
C ALA A 229 -2.42 -8.49 16.73
N PHE A 230 -3.53 -7.83 16.44
CA PHE A 230 -3.56 -6.69 15.53
C PHE A 230 -3.21 -5.41 16.26
N GLY A 231 -2.45 -4.55 15.56
CA GLY A 231 -2.32 -3.13 15.88
C GLY A 231 -2.87 -2.34 14.70
N ALA A 232 -3.58 -1.25 14.96
CA ALA A 232 -3.96 -0.33 13.89
C ALA A 232 -4.03 1.09 14.43
N TYR A 233 -3.62 2.05 13.60
CA TYR A 233 -3.85 3.46 13.82
C TYR A 233 -4.38 4.09 12.53
N GLN A 234 -4.86 5.32 12.62
CA GLN A 234 -5.31 6.08 11.48
C GLN A 234 -4.54 7.37 11.37
N ASP A 235 -4.45 7.85 10.14
CA ASP A 235 -3.92 9.15 9.83
C ASP A 235 -4.91 9.92 8.95
N THR A 236 -4.97 11.23 9.13
CA THR A 236 -5.88 12.12 8.40
C THR A 236 -5.09 13.16 7.64
N ASN A 237 -5.40 13.29 6.35
CA ASN A 237 -5.12 14.49 5.56
C ASN A 237 -5.92 15.69 6.07
#